data_AF-A0A7V8Z0P0-F1
#
_entry.id   AF-A0A7V8Z0P0-F1
#
_cell.length_a   1.000
_cell.length_b   1.000
_cell.length_c   1.000
_cell.angle_alpha   90.00
_cell.angle_beta   90.00
_cell.angle_gamma   90.00
#
_symmetry.space_group_name_H-M   'P 1'
#
loop_
_entity.id
_entity.type
_entity.pdbx_description
1 polymer ?
#
loop_
_entity_poly.entity_id
_entity_poly.type
_entity_poly.pdbx_seq_one_letter_code
_entity_poly.pdbx_strand_id
1 'polypeptide(L)' 'MQQLFDFEPRPKMRLGEIERLIKKHRIITPPLSRQTLIKMCEDGTFETSGSRATMVGWLVFEDSFLRWVKSLDQT' A
#
# COMPACT_ATOMS: atom_id res chain seq x y z
N MET A 1 -8.96 7.49 34.97
CA MET A 1 -9.67 7.21 33.70
C MET A 1 -8.61 7.23 32.59
N GLN A 2 -7.90 6.11 32.39
CA GLN A 2 -6.86 6.00 31.36
C GLN A 2 -7.47 5.33 30.13
N GLN A 3 -8.15 6.11 29.29
CA GLN A 3 -8.33 5.76 27.89
C GLN A 3 -7.09 6.26 27.14
N LEU A 4 -5.97 5.57 27.35
CA LEU A 4 -4.94 5.55 26.32
C LEU A 4 -5.56 4.68 25.22
N PHE A 5 -6.37 5.30 24.37
CA PHE A 5 -7.03 4.66 23.23
C PHE A 5 -6.05 3.69 22.58
N ASP A 6 -6.54 2.50 22.20
CA ASP A 6 -5.83 1.45 21.46
C ASP A 6 -5.24 1.98 20.14
N PHE A 7 -4.26 2.86 20.25
CA PHE A 7 -3.55 3.48 19.14
C PHE A 7 -2.51 2.47 18.72
N GLU A 8 -2.94 1.50 17.93
CA GLU A 8 -2.03 0.73 17.10
C GLU A 8 -1.75 1.56 15.84
N PRO A 9 -0.63 2.31 15.79
CA PRO A 9 -0.29 3.07 14.60
C PRO A 9 -0.09 2.10 13.44
N ARG A 10 -1.00 2.10 12.48
CA ARG A 10 -0.82 1.35 11.23
C ARG A 10 0.28 2.02 10.40
N PRO A 11 1.43 1.36 10.18
CA PRO A 11 2.51 1.92 9.39
C PRO A 11 2.06 2.23 7.97
N LYS A 12 2.63 3.29 7.38
CA LYS A 12 2.30 3.78 6.05
C LYS A 12 3.55 3.83 5.20
N MET A 13 3.43 3.38 3.96
CA MET A 13 4.49 3.44 2.95
C MET A 13 4.09 4.38 1.82
N ARG A 14 5.07 5.09 1.27
CA ARG A 14 4.87 5.84 0.03
C ARG A 14 4.69 4.87 -1.14
N LEU A 15 3.85 5.21 -2.10
CA LEU A 15 3.66 4.38 -3.31
C LEU A 15 4.96 4.15 -4.09
N GLY A 16 5.90 5.11 -4.05
CA GLY A 16 7.24 4.91 -4.63
C GLY A 16 8.05 3.81 -3.95
N GLU A 17 7.86 3.61 -2.65
CA GLU A 17 8.52 2.53 -1.90
C GLU A 17 7.90 1.18 -2.22
N ILE A 18 6.56 1.11 -2.35
CA ILE A 18 5.86 -0.08 -2.83
C ILE A 18 6.35 -0.48 -4.24
N GLU A 19 6.43 0.49 -5.16
CA GLU A 19 6.95 0.24 -6.50
C GLU A 19 8.38 -0.31 -6.46
N ARG A 20 9.24 0.24 -5.59
CA ARG A 20 10.61 -0.22 -5.38
C ARG A 20 10.66 -1.65 -4.85
N LEU A 21 9.81 -1.99 -3.87
CA LEU A 21 9.72 -3.32 -3.28
C LEU A 21 9.27 -4.37 -4.29
N ILE A 22 8.23 -4.06 -5.09
CA ILE A 22 7.74 -4.95 -6.16
C ILE A 22 8.87 -5.30 -7.13
N LYS A 23 9.63 -4.29 -7.58
CA LYS A 23 10.76 -4.49 -8.51
C LYS A 23 11.92 -5.25 -7.85
N LYS A 24 12.31 -4.86 -6.63
CA LYS A 24 13.46 -5.44 -5.92
C LYS A 24 13.24 -6.91 -5.59
N HIS A 25 12.04 -7.26 -5.12
CA HIS A 25 11.72 -8.62 -4.67
C HIS A 25 10.99 -9.45 -5.74
N ARG A 26 10.75 -8.88 -6.94
CA ARG A 26 10.02 -9.53 -8.04
C ARG A 26 8.68 -10.13 -7.60
N ILE A 27 7.95 -9.39 -6.75
CA ILE A 27 6.67 -9.81 -6.16
C ILE A 27 5.68 -10.24 -7.25
N ILE A 28 5.65 -9.53 -8.37
CA ILE A 28 4.91 -9.90 -9.58
C ILE A 28 5.77 -9.57 -10.80
N THR A 29 5.75 -10.45 -11.81
CA THR A 29 6.50 -10.27 -13.06
C THR A 29 5.56 -10.42 -14.26
N PRO A 30 5.46 -9.43 -15.17
CA PRO A 30 6.19 -8.15 -15.15
C PRO A 30 5.76 -7.24 -13.98
N PRO A 31 6.65 -6.37 -13.49
CA PRO A 31 6.29 -5.45 -12.41
C PRO A 31 5.19 -4.49 -12.89
N LEU A 32 4.26 -4.17 -11.99
CA LEU A 32 3.16 -3.24 -12.29
C LEU A 32 3.71 -1.84 -12.60
N SER A 33 3.06 -1.18 -13.56
CA SER A 33 3.38 0.22 -13.88
C SER A 33 2.98 1.16 -12.75
N ARG A 34 3.63 2.33 -12.66
CA ARG A 34 3.24 3.35 -11.68
C ARG A 34 1.78 3.79 -11.82
N GLN A 35 1.26 3.86 -13.04
CA GLN A 35 -0.14 4.21 -13.28
C GLN A 35 -1.09 3.12 -12.78
N THR A 36 -0.72 1.83 -12.91
CA THR A 36 -1.47 0.72 -12.34
C THR A 36 -1.51 0.80 -10.81
N LEU A 37 -0.37 1.07 -10.18
CA LEU A 37 -0.30 1.22 -8.72
C LEU A 37 -1.13 2.42 -8.22
N ILE A 38 -1.21 3.52 -8.99
CA ILE A 38 -2.09 4.65 -8.69
C ILE A 38 -3.56 4.23 -8.76
N LYS A 39 -3.96 3.52 -9.83
CA LYS A 39 -5.34 3.01 -9.97
C LYS A 39 -5.74 2.12 -8.80
N MET A 40 -4.83 1.26 -8.34
CA MET A 40 -5.05 0.41 -7.17
C MET A 40 -5.26 1.22 -5.87
N CYS A 41 -4.72 2.43 -5.76
CA CYS A 41 -5.06 3.33 -4.65
C CYS A 41 -6.44 3.98 -4.85
N GLU A 42 -6.79 4.34 -6.08
CA GLU A 42 -8.05 5.00 -6.43
C GLU A 42 -9.26 4.06 -6.34
N ASP A 43 -9.10 2.78 -6.71
CA ASP A 43 -10.15 1.76 -6.68
C ASP A 43 -10.32 1.07 -5.33
N GLY A 44 -9.43 1.34 -4.36
CA GLY A 44 -9.49 0.81 -3.00
C GLY A 44 -8.80 -0.54 -2.80
N THR A 45 -8.13 -1.10 -3.81
CA THR A 45 -7.28 -2.29 -3.66
C THR A 45 -6.19 -2.05 -2.61
N PHE A 46 -5.55 -0.89 -2.66
CA PHE A 46 -4.66 -0.39 -1.62
C PHE A 46 -5.40 0.58 -0.71
N GLU A 47 -5.49 0.22 0.57
CA GLU A 47 -6.02 1.09 1.60
C GLU A 47 -5.03 2.22 1.85
N THR A 48 -5.49 3.47 1.78
CA THR A 48 -4.62 4.65 1.85
C THR A 48 -4.99 5.60 2.99
N SER A 49 -4.02 6.40 3.42
CA SER A 49 -4.19 7.41 4.47
C SER A 49 -4.89 8.67 3.95
N GLY A 50 -6.11 8.52 3.45
CA GLY A 50 -6.94 9.58 2.87
C GLY A 50 -7.60 9.14 1.57
N SER A 51 -8.41 10.00 0.96
CA SER A 51 -9.08 9.71 -0.32
C SER A 51 -8.32 10.24 -1.53
N ARG A 52 -7.15 10.87 -1.34
CA ARG A 52 -6.36 11.51 -2.40
C ARG A 52 -4.87 11.40 -2.12
N ALA A 53 -4.07 11.51 -3.17
CA ALA A 53 -2.62 11.62 -3.06
C ALA A 53 -2.21 12.90 -2.32
N THR A 54 -1.15 12.81 -1.51
CA THR A 54 -0.53 13.97 -0.87
C THR A 54 0.48 14.64 -1.82
N MET A 55 1.10 15.76 -1.40
CA MET A 55 2.22 16.36 -2.15
C MET A 55 3.38 15.40 -2.42
N VAL A 56 3.56 14.37 -1.58
CA VAL A 56 4.60 13.35 -1.74
C VAL A 56 4.08 12.05 -2.38
N GLY A 57 2.85 12.08 -2.92
CA GLY A 57 2.17 10.95 -3.53
C GLY A 57 1.22 10.20 -2.58
N TRP A 58 0.83 8.99 -2.97
CA TRP A 58 -0.04 8.13 -2.18
C TRP A 58 0.70 7.52 -0.99
N LEU A 59 0.01 7.48 0.16
CA LEU A 59 0.44 6.81 1.38
C LEU A 59 -0.47 5.61 1.61
N VAL A 60 0.09 4.41 1.45
CA VAL A 60 -0.63 3.13 1.54
C VAL A 60 -0.32 2.48 2.88
N PHE A 61 -1.31 1.86 3.52
CA PHE A 61 -1.08 1.11 4.75
C PHE A 61 -0.31 -0.18 4.47
N GLU A 62 0.71 -0.46 5.29
CA GLU A 62 1.60 -1.61 5.09
C GLU A 62 0.85 -2.94 5.15
N ASP A 63 -0.08 -3.09 6.09
CA ASP A 63 -0.90 -4.29 6.21
C ASP A 63 -1.81 -4.51 5.00
N SER A 64 -2.29 -3.44 4.35
CA SER A 64 -3.07 -3.55 3.12
C SER A 64 -2.21 -4.04 1.96
N PHE A 65 -1.00 -3.50 1.81
CA PHE A 65 -0.05 -3.97 0.81
C PHE A 65 0.32 -5.44 1.03
N LEU A 66 0.62 -5.84 2.27
CA LEU A 66 0.95 -7.24 2.60
C LEU A 66 -0.22 -8.19 2.36
N ARG A 67 -1.46 -7.77 2.65
CA ARG A 67 -2.67 -8.55 2.31
C ARG A 67 -2.78 -8.76 0.80
N TRP A 68 -2.55 -7.72 0.01
CA TRP A 68 -2.53 -7.83 -1.45
C TRP A 68 -1.45 -8.81 -1.93
N VAL A 69 -0.21 -8.68 -1.44
CA VAL A 69 0.89 -9.61 -1.81
C VAL A 69 0.50 -11.06 -1.51
N LYS A 70 -0.03 -11.35 -0.31
CA LYS A 70 -0.47 -12.71 0.07
C LYS A 70 -1.58 -13.26 -0.81
N SER A 71 -2.45 -12.39 -1.33
CA SER A 71 -3.55 -12.82 -2.22
C SER A 71 -3.06 -13.29 -3.58
N LEU A 72 -1.85 -12.86 -4.02
CA LEU A 72 -1.25 -13.30 -5.29
C LEU A 72 -0.90 -14.79 -5.28
N ASP A 73 -0.54 -15.35 -4.13
CA ASP A 73 -0.17 -16.77 -3.97
C ASP A 73 -1.39 -17.69 -3.79
N GLN A 74 -2.60 -17.13 -3.62
CA GLN A 74 -3.84 -17.88 -3.40
C GLN A 74 -4.63 -18.16 -4.70
N THR A 75 -4.01 -17.89 -5.86
CA THR A 75 -4.59 -18.14 -7.19
C THR A 75 -4.01 -19.41 -7.79
#